data_AF-A0A7T5V9M2-F1
#
_entry.id   AF-A0A7T5V9M2-F1
#
_cell.length_a   1.000
_cell.length_b   1.000
_cell.length_c   1.000
_cell.angle_alpha   90.00
_cell.angle_beta   90.00
_cell.angle_gamma   90.00
#
_symmetry.space_group_name_H-M   'P 1'
#
loop_
_entity.id
_entity.type
_entity.pdbx_description
1 polymer ?
#
loop_
_entity_poly.entity_id
_entity_poly.type
_entity_poly.pdbx_seq_one_letter_code
_entity_poly.pdbx_strand_id
1 'polypeptide(L)' 'PVHRIYASDPRFSFILLANNVGKRKAQIAAIRSSSGDLVLNVDSDTILAADVVTKLVLKMHDPGIGAAM' A
#
# COMPACT_ATOMS: atom_id res chain seq x y z
N PRO A 1 9.24 13.72 10.61
CA PRO A 1 9.16 14.65 9.45
C PRO A 1 8.00 14.32 8.49
N VAL A 2 7.95 13.08 7.97
CA VAL A 2 6.96 12.68 6.94
C VAL A 2 5.50 12.81 7.39
N HIS A 3 5.16 12.40 8.63
CA HIS A 3 3.79 12.53 9.16
C HIS A 3 3.33 13.99 9.22
N ARG A 4 4.23 14.92 9.56
CA ARG A 4 3.91 16.35 9.66
C ARG A 4 3.73 16.98 8.28
N ILE A 5 4.59 16.61 7.32
CA ILE A 5 4.58 17.18 5.96
C ILE A 5 3.28 16.84 5.23
N TYR A 6 2.76 15.62 5.42
CA TYR A 6 1.55 15.14 4.74
C TYR A 6 0.30 15.09 5.64
N ALA A 7 0.35 15.68 6.84
CA ALA A 7 -0.75 15.60 7.81
C ALA A 7 -2.10 16.13 7.29
N SER A 8 -2.05 17.08 6.35
CA SER A 8 -3.23 17.75 5.80
C SER A 8 -3.59 17.30 4.39
N ASP A 9 -2.83 16.37 3.79
CA ASP A 9 -3.11 15.86 2.45
C ASP A 9 -4.08 14.67 2.56
N PRO A 10 -5.31 14.78 2.05
CA PRO A 10 -6.33 13.73 2.19
C PRO A 10 -5.98 12.43 1.45
N ARG A 11 -4.97 12.44 0.59
CA ARG A 11 -4.46 11.23 -0.09
C ARG A 11 -3.60 10.36 0.83
N PHE A 12 -3.16 10.89 1.98
CA PHE A 12 -2.34 10.17 2.93
C PHE A 12 -3.12 9.85 4.20
N SER A 13 -3.04 8.59 4.63
CA SER A 13 -3.53 8.14 5.93
C SER A 13 -2.39 7.49 6.70
N PHE A 14 -2.17 7.92 7.94
CA PHE A 14 -1.12 7.40 8.81
C PHE A 14 -1.74 6.55 9.92
N ILE A 15 -1.44 5.25 9.91
CA ILE A 15 -1.94 4.31 10.91
C ILE A 15 -0.85 4.07 11.93
N LEU A 16 -1.01 4.69 13.11
CA LEU A 16 -0.10 4.49 14.23
C LEU A 16 -0.62 3.33 15.09
N LEU A 17 0.23 2.32 15.28
CA LEU A 17 -0.08 1.18 16.15
C LEU A 17 0.49 1.43 17.54
N ALA A 18 -0.24 1.02 18.57
CA ALA A 18 0.09 1.31 19.98
C ALA A 18 1.46 0.77 20.41
N ASN A 19 1.93 -0.29 19.77
CA ASN A 19 3.23 -0.91 20.01
C ASN A 19 3.82 -1.43 18.70
N ASN A 20 5.12 -1.76 18.74
CA ASN A 20 5.74 -2.48 17.62
C ASN A 20 5.11 -3.88 17.51
N VAL A 21 4.45 -4.14 16.38
CA VAL A 21 3.80 -5.42 16.07
C VAL A 21 4.49 -6.20 14.93
N GLY A 22 5.55 -5.65 14.36
CA GLY A 22 6.25 -6.18 13.19
C GLY A 22 5.54 -5.94 11.84
N LYS A 23 6.29 -6.13 10.75
CA LYS A 23 5.89 -5.80 9.36
C LYS A 23 4.54 -6.41 8.96
N ARG A 24 4.36 -7.72 9.17
CA ARG A 24 3.14 -8.44 8.75
C ARG A 24 1.88 -7.90 9.42
N LYS A 25 1.90 -7.66 10.73
CA LYS A 25 0.72 -7.16 11.46
C LYS A 25 0.41 -5.71 11.09
N ALA A 26 1.45 -4.90 10.85
CA ALA A 26 1.27 -3.51 10.38
C ALA A 26 0.61 -3.46 8.99
N GLN A 27 1.06 -4.30 8.05
CA GLN A 27 0.45 -4.39 6.72
C GLN A 27 -1.00 -4.89 6.78
N ILE A 28 -1.32 -5.88 7.63
CA ILE A 28 -2.71 -6.33 7.83
C ILE A 28 -3.60 -5.19 8.33
N ALA A 29 -3.12 -4.38 9.28
CA ALA A 29 -3.87 -3.22 9.76
C ALA A 29 -4.13 -2.20 8.64
N ALA A 30 -3.12 -1.92 7.81
CA ALA A 30 -3.26 -1.02 6.66
C ALA A 30 -4.28 -1.54 5.64
N ILE A 31 -4.17 -2.81 5.23
CA ILE A 31 -5.10 -3.42 4.27
C ILE A 31 -6.54 -3.36 4.76
N ARG A 32 -6.79 -3.67 6.04
CA ARG A 32 -8.14 -3.64 6.62
C ARG A 32 -8.75 -2.25 6.72
N SER A 33 -7.93 -1.20 6.68
CA SER A 33 -8.39 0.20 6.68
C SER A 33 -8.52 0.80 5.27
N SER A 34 -8.12 0.06 4.24
CA SER A 34 -8.19 0.48 2.84
C SER A 34 -9.47 -0.02 2.17
N SER A 35 -9.91 0.68 1.12
CA SER A 35 -11.15 0.36 0.40
C SER A 35 -11.01 0.38 -1.13
N GLY A 36 -9.81 0.08 -1.65
CA GLY A 36 -9.54 0.04 -3.08
C GLY A 36 -9.66 -1.37 -3.67
N ASP A 37 -9.97 -1.45 -4.97
CA ASP A 37 -10.04 -2.71 -5.72
C ASP A 37 -8.68 -3.40 -5.88
N LEU A 38 -7.60 -2.61 -5.80
CA LEU A 38 -6.22 -3.06 -5.84
C LEU A 38 -5.45 -2.52 -4.63
N VAL A 39 -4.70 -3.41 -3.96
CA VAL A 39 -3.71 -3.02 -2.94
C VAL A 39 -2.30 -3.23 -3.49
N LEU A 40 -1.55 -2.14 -3.61
CA LEU A 40 -0.12 -2.18 -3.90
C LEU A 40 0.68 -1.94 -2.61
N ASN A 41 1.30 -2.99 -2.09
CA ASN A 41 2.22 -2.87 -0.96
C ASN A 41 3.62 -2.48 -1.46
N VAL A 42 4.20 -1.43 -0.89
CA VAL A 42 5.50 -0.87 -1.28
C VAL A 42 6.36 -0.71 -0.03
N ASP A 43 7.61 -1.15 -0.09
CA ASP A 43 8.56 -0.93 1.01
C ASP A 43 9.02 0.54 1.01
N SER A 44 9.34 1.06 2.20
CA SER A 44 9.60 2.50 2.40
C SER A 44 10.86 3.03 1.68
N ASP A 45 11.70 2.14 1.19
CA ASP A 45 12.94 2.39 0.45
C ASP A 45 12.84 2.03 -1.04
N THR A 46 11.64 1.80 -1.55
CA THR A 46 11.39 1.43 -2.96
C THR A 46 11.00 2.65 -3.80
N ILE A 47 11.65 2.81 -4.96
CA ILE A 47 11.23 3.74 -6.01
C ILE A 47 10.43 2.97 -7.06
N LEU A 48 9.24 3.47 -7.39
CA LEU A 48 8.35 2.85 -8.38
C LEU A 48 8.63 3.37 -9.79
N ALA A 49 8.62 2.46 -10.77
CA ALA A 49 8.51 2.85 -12.17
C ALA A 49 7.14 3.50 -12.43
N ALA A 50 7.10 4.50 -13.32
CA ALA A 50 5.88 5.26 -13.59
C ALA A 50 4.71 4.39 -14.09
N ASP A 51 5.01 3.25 -14.72
CA ASP A 51 4.03 2.34 -15.33
C ASP A 51 3.75 1.07 -14.49
N VAL A 52 4.26 1.00 -13.25
CA VAL A 52 4.17 -0.22 -12.43
C VAL A 52 2.70 -0.61 -12.17
N VAL A 53 1.84 0.35 -11.88
CA VAL A 53 0.42 0.09 -11.59
C VAL A 53 -0.27 -0.49 -12.83
N THR A 54 -0.03 0.10 -14.00
CA THR A 54 -0.58 -0.39 -15.27
C THR A 54 -0.13 -1.83 -15.56
N LYS A 55 1.16 -2.13 -15.38
CA LYS A 55 1.70 -3.49 -15.59
C LYS A 55 1.06 -4.51 -14.66
N LEU A 56 0.88 -4.17 -13.39
CA LEU A 56 0.27 -5.06 -12.39
C LEU A 56 -1.22 -5.28 -12.67
N VAL A 57 -1.97 -4.22 -12.95
CA VAL A 57 -3.40 -4.32 -13.28
C VAL A 57 -3.63 -5.16 -14.54
N LEU A 58 -2.82 -4.97 -15.59
CA LEU A 58 -2.94 -5.76 -16.82
C LEU A 58 -2.72 -7.26 -16.56
N LYS A 59 -1.76 -7.60 -15.69
CA LYS A 59 -1.52 -8.99 -15.30
C LYS A 59 -2.66 -9.56 -14.44
N MET A 60 -3.23 -8.75 -13.55
CA MET A 60 -4.33 -9.15 -12.67
C MET A 60 -5.72 -9.10 -13.34
N HIS A 61 -5.79 -8.75 -14.63
CA HIS A 61 -7.03 -8.84 -15.40
C HIS A 61 -7.45 -10.31 -15.65
N ASP A 62 -6.51 -11.25 -15.54
CA ASP A 62 -6.82 -12.67 -15.47
C ASP A 62 -7.51 -12.99 -14.13
N PRO A 63 -8.78 -13.46 -14.12
CA PRO A 63 -9.48 -13.80 -12.89
C PRO A 63 -8.80 -14.90 -12.05
N GLY A 64 -7.89 -15.68 -12.64
CA GLY A 64 -7.09 -16.68 -11.94
C GLY A 64 -5.91 -16.10 -11.16
N ILE A 65 -5.56 -14.82 -11.34
CA ILE A 65 -4.41 -14.17 -10.71
C ILE A 65 -4.85 -13.31 -9.54
N GLY A 66 -4.65 -13.81 -8.31
CA GLY A 66 -4.93 -13.05 -7.09
C GLY A 66 -3.82 -12.09 -6.64
N ALA A 67 -2.62 -12.19 -7.20
CA ALA A 67 -1.49 -11.32 -6.88
C ALA A 67 -0.45 -11.27 -8.02
N ALA A 68 0.17 -10.12 -8.21
CA ALA A 68 1.28 -9.90 -9.13
C ALA A 68 2.43 -9.18 -8.43
N MET A 69 3.65 -9.43 -8.90
CA MET A 69 4.90 -8.82 -8.44
C MET A 69 5.77 -8.53 -9.65
#